data_AF-A0A821DRF5-F1
#
_entry.id   AF-A0A821DRF5-F1
#
_cell.length_a   1.000
_cell.length_b   1.000
_cell.length_c   1.000
_cell.angle_alpha   90.00
_cell.angle_beta   90.00
_cell.angle_gamma   90.00
#
_symmetry.space_group_name_H-M   'P 1'
#
loop_
_entity.id
_entity.type
_entity.pdbx_description
1 polymer ?
#
loop_
_entity_poly.entity_id
_entity_poly.type
_entity_poly.pdbx_seq_one_letter_code
_entity_poly.pdbx_strand_id
1 'polypeptide(L)'
;MDTTNSIYLTPEQLETGLVNGTIDKLELEKLLTNNVHENENIDTLVHFFQHYIPGNRTMDEFIEKIRQYNSAQICGLVWNANVIAYRCKTCSISPCMSICAQCFQHGNHEGHNYNMFKSQAGGACDCGDSSVMHEFGFCRFHGENRPKTQMVPRELICCAELLIPHLLKVFIRALRMSTVSGDIVTEQKLLEILNLLSNGGSALQVYITNALTDRRLYEEFTTDSSMIRLYHYEYLTGECSTLPETFFVESLMTDSTSNSLIPFDTSLHTMLDEIMMWCVTANLPEDLVRFLLSLLPDFNFKLLFTETFLRFYGVIAQSLVDESLSETSDIPSRLVHISVQLFSSNIIAEYAMEKCHLIEVILSCIWHMFVPSTDQDKQDEDVDEDENILKVHPLALSSESSTAMVVDVDHRLIVKNVYWPLLSDFVNILSQEKIAFTILENQKYFNLWLRFLTLFQGMNVNERILTQHVEFEPQAYMYAFTIELEINAMAMWYFVSHLKQN
;
A
#
# COMPACT_ATOMS: atom_id res chain seq x y z
N MET A 1 -10.63 57.50 3.93
CA MET A 1 -11.82 56.71 3.56
C MET A 1 -11.42 55.88 2.37
N ASP A 2 -10.77 54.74 2.61
CA ASP A 2 -10.61 53.68 1.63
C ASP A 2 -11.22 52.43 2.27
N THR A 3 -12.46 52.18 1.90
CA THR A 3 -13.22 50.98 2.28
C THR A 3 -12.76 49.83 1.39
N THR A 4 -11.71 49.12 1.82
CA THR A 4 -11.48 47.74 1.39
C THR A 4 -12.59 46.88 2.00
N ASN A 5 -13.73 46.78 1.31
CA ASN A 5 -14.77 45.80 1.60
C ASN A 5 -14.14 44.41 1.42
N SER A 6 -13.61 43.83 2.50
CA SER A 6 -13.33 42.40 2.57
C SER A 6 -14.66 41.68 2.51
N ILE A 7 -14.99 41.12 1.35
CA ILE A 7 -16.16 40.27 1.18
C ILE A 7 -15.84 38.95 1.87
N TYR A 8 -16.17 38.84 3.16
CA TYR A 8 -16.18 37.55 3.85
C TYR A 8 -17.49 36.85 3.48
N LEU A 9 -17.43 35.95 2.50
CA LEU A 9 -18.54 35.06 2.17
C LEU A 9 -18.78 34.12 3.36
N THR A 10 -19.98 34.13 3.91
CA THR A 10 -20.39 33.09 4.86
C THR A 10 -20.57 31.73 4.14
N PRO A 11 -20.54 30.58 4.84
CA PRO A 11 -20.79 29.28 4.21
C PRO A 11 -22.11 29.21 3.43
N GLU A 12 -23.17 29.85 3.94
CA GLU A 12 -24.47 29.91 3.25
C GLU A 12 -24.41 30.74 1.97
N GLN A 13 -23.70 31.88 1.99
CA GLN A 13 -23.49 32.71 0.80
C GLN A 13 -22.63 31.98 -0.24
N LEU A 14 -21.61 31.24 0.20
CA LEU A 14 -20.79 30.40 -0.67
C LEU A 14 -21.63 29.29 -1.32
N GLU A 15 -22.38 28.52 -0.53
CA GLU A 15 -23.24 27.44 -1.03
C GLU A 15 -24.27 27.97 -2.05
N THR A 16 -25.03 28.99 -1.66
CA THR A 16 -26.07 29.61 -2.50
C THR A 16 -25.47 30.18 -3.78
N GLY A 17 -24.31 30.84 -3.67
CA GLY A 17 -23.67 31.48 -4.79
C GLY A 17 -23.03 30.50 -5.78
N LEU A 18 -22.50 29.37 -5.30
CA LEU A 18 -22.00 28.28 -6.15
C LEU A 18 -23.15 27.58 -6.88
N VAL A 19 -24.28 27.35 -6.20
CA VAL A 19 -25.47 26.71 -6.79
C VAL A 19 -26.07 27.59 -7.88
N ASN A 20 -26.17 28.90 -7.62
CA ASN A 20 -26.76 29.84 -8.58
C ASN A 20 -25.77 30.34 -9.65
N GLY A 21 -24.49 29.94 -9.57
CA GLY A 21 -23.43 30.40 -10.48
C GLY A 21 -23.16 31.91 -10.39
N THR A 22 -23.43 32.52 -9.23
CA THR A 22 -23.28 33.97 -9.02
C THR A 22 -21.92 34.36 -8.46
N ILE A 23 -21.14 33.40 -7.94
CA ILE A 23 -19.78 33.62 -7.45
C ILE A 23 -18.81 33.43 -8.61
N ASP A 24 -18.00 34.44 -8.88
CA ASP A 24 -16.98 34.38 -9.93
C ASP A 24 -15.65 33.80 -9.40
N LYS A 25 -14.74 33.50 -10.35
CA LYS A 25 -13.42 32.93 -10.02
C LYS A 25 -12.61 33.84 -9.09
N LEU A 26 -12.75 35.16 -9.22
CA LEU A 26 -12.01 36.14 -8.44
C LEU A 26 -12.48 36.17 -6.97
N GLU A 27 -13.78 36.03 -6.72
CA GLU A 27 -14.33 35.90 -5.37
C GLU A 27 -13.87 34.60 -4.68
N LEU A 28 -13.82 33.49 -5.42
CA LEU A 28 -13.27 32.22 -4.90
C LEU A 28 -11.77 32.35 -4.60
N GLU A 29 -10.99 32.92 -5.51
CA GLU A 29 -9.57 33.18 -5.30
C GLU A 29 -9.35 34.08 -4.10
N LYS A 30 -10.17 35.11 -3.88
CA LYS A 30 -10.11 35.97 -2.68
C LYS A 30 -10.44 35.21 -1.40
N LEU A 31 -11.48 34.38 -1.39
CA LEU A 31 -11.82 33.55 -0.23
C LEU A 31 -10.64 32.65 0.15
N LEU A 32 -10.06 31.97 -0.84
CA LEU A 32 -8.93 31.06 -0.63
C LEU A 32 -7.67 31.80 -0.24
N THR A 33 -7.27 32.85 -0.94
CA THR A 33 -6.05 33.61 -0.60
C THR A 33 -6.13 34.30 0.76
N ASN A 34 -7.30 34.76 1.19
CA ASN A 34 -7.47 35.41 2.49
C ASN A 34 -7.48 34.41 3.67
N ASN A 35 -7.95 33.18 3.46
CA ASN A 35 -8.18 32.21 4.56
C ASN A 35 -7.31 30.96 4.49
N VAL A 36 -6.72 30.67 3.33
CA VAL A 36 -5.93 29.47 3.02
C VAL A 36 -4.61 29.92 2.37
N HIS A 37 -3.73 30.51 3.18
CA HIS A 37 -2.41 30.95 2.74
C HIS A 37 -1.30 30.33 3.59
N GLU A 38 -0.05 30.41 3.08
CA GLU A 38 1.05 29.62 3.61
C GLU A 38 1.45 29.93 5.06
N ASN A 39 1.17 31.12 5.56
CA ASN A 39 1.54 31.51 6.92
C ASN A 39 0.40 31.33 7.94
N GLU A 40 -0.76 30.86 7.49
CA GLU A 40 -1.93 30.72 8.35
C GLU A 40 -1.76 29.56 9.35
N ASN A 41 -2.29 29.75 10.57
CA ASN A 41 -2.26 28.71 11.60
C ASN A 41 -3.13 27.52 11.17
N ILE A 42 -2.64 26.30 11.40
CA ILE A 42 -3.34 25.08 10.97
C ILE A 42 -4.64 24.85 11.75
N ASP A 43 -4.76 25.29 13.00
CA ASP A 43 -6.04 25.29 13.71
C ASP A 43 -7.07 26.21 13.02
N THR A 44 -6.63 27.35 12.47
CA THR A 44 -7.49 28.21 11.65
C THR A 44 -7.91 27.51 10.36
N LEU A 45 -6.98 26.80 9.70
CA LEU A 45 -7.27 26.06 8.46
C LEU A 45 -8.22 24.88 8.71
N VAL A 46 -8.01 24.12 9.77
CA VAL A 46 -8.90 23.04 10.23
C VAL A 46 -10.30 23.58 10.47
N HIS A 47 -10.43 24.68 11.24
CA HIS A 47 -11.71 25.33 11.49
C HIS A 47 -12.36 25.84 10.19
N PHE A 48 -11.57 26.41 9.27
CA PHE A 48 -12.06 26.87 7.97
C PHE A 48 -12.67 25.70 7.18
N PHE A 49 -11.96 24.60 6.99
CA PHE A 49 -12.49 23.46 6.23
C PHE A 49 -13.70 22.81 6.93
N GLN A 50 -13.67 22.67 8.26
CA GLN A 50 -14.80 22.14 9.02
C GLN A 50 -16.05 23.03 8.93
N HIS A 51 -15.87 24.34 8.79
CA HIS A 51 -16.98 25.29 8.72
C HIS A 51 -17.54 25.47 7.31
N TYR A 52 -16.70 25.48 6.28
CA TYR A 52 -17.13 25.78 4.91
C TYR A 52 -17.52 24.57 4.06
N ILE A 53 -16.89 23.40 4.27
CA ILE A 53 -17.23 22.17 3.52
C ILE A 53 -18.70 21.75 3.69
N PRO A 54 -19.27 21.67 4.92
CA PRO A 54 -20.65 21.23 5.10
C PRO A 54 -21.69 22.29 4.69
N GLY A 55 -21.26 23.51 4.33
CA GLY A 55 -22.13 24.63 4.02
C GLY A 55 -22.85 25.16 5.25
N ASN A 56 -24.17 25.24 5.21
CA ASN A 56 -24.98 25.71 6.36
C ASN A 56 -25.24 24.64 7.44
N ARG A 57 -24.54 23.51 7.40
CA ARG A 57 -24.75 22.32 8.25
C ARG A 57 -23.56 22.11 9.18
N THR A 58 -23.74 21.30 10.21
CA THR A 58 -22.59 20.71 10.92
C THR A 58 -21.94 19.61 10.07
N MET A 59 -20.68 19.27 10.36
CA MET A 59 -19.98 18.20 9.64
C MET A 59 -20.69 16.85 9.80
N ASP A 60 -21.18 16.51 11.00
CA ASP A 60 -21.89 15.24 11.24
C ASP A 60 -23.20 15.16 10.44
N GLU A 61 -24.03 16.21 10.48
CA GLU A 61 -25.27 16.29 9.68
C GLU A 61 -24.99 16.21 8.19
N PHE A 62 -23.89 16.82 7.73
CA PHE A 62 -23.46 16.76 6.35
C PHE A 62 -23.10 15.33 5.93
N ILE A 63 -22.26 14.64 6.72
CA ILE A 63 -21.86 13.25 6.47
C ILE A 63 -23.07 12.30 6.53
N GLU A 64 -23.97 12.46 7.49
CA GLU A 64 -25.18 11.63 7.58
C GLU A 64 -26.11 11.80 6.37
N LYS A 65 -26.28 13.05 5.88
CA LYS A 65 -27.09 13.32 4.70
C LYS A 65 -26.44 12.79 3.43
N ILE A 66 -25.13 12.99 3.26
CA ILE A 66 -24.46 12.59 2.01
C ILE A 66 -24.36 11.07 1.85
N ARG A 67 -24.26 10.32 2.97
CA ARG A 67 -24.29 8.84 2.98
C ARG A 67 -25.56 8.26 2.37
N GLN A 68 -26.67 8.99 2.38
CA GLN A 68 -27.93 8.55 1.76
C GLN A 68 -27.83 8.45 0.23
N TYR A 69 -26.81 9.08 -0.35
CA TYR A 69 -26.49 9.07 -1.77
C TYR A 69 -25.29 8.17 -2.10
N ASN A 70 -24.84 7.34 -1.14
CA ASN A 70 -23.74 6.40 -1.39
C ASN A 70 -24.14 5.38 -2.46
N SER A 71 -23.51 5.49 -3.62
CA SER A 71 -23.79 4.69 -4.81
C SER A 71 -22.77 3.57 -5.04
N ALA A 72 -21.86 3.35 -4.08
CA ALA A 72 -20.79 2.37 -4.19
C ALA A 72 -21.32 0.97 -4.50
N GLN A 73 -20.71 0.30 -5.48
CA GLN A 73 -21.02 -1.11 -5.76
C GLN A 73 -20.33 -2.04 -4.77
N ILE A 74 -19.20 -1.60 -4.23
CA ILE A 74 -18.35 -2.35 -3.32
C ILE A 74 -18.45 -1.69 -1.94
N CYS A 75 -18.49 -2.49 -0.89
CA CYS A 75 -18.55 -1.99 0.48
C CYS A 75 -17.29 -1.20 0.85
N GLY A 76 -16.11 -1.83 0.72
CA GLY A 76 -14.82 -1.20 0.98
C GLY A 76 -14.62 -0.65 2.40
N LEU A 77 -15.48 -1.02 3.36
CA LEU A 77 -15.32 -0.63 4.76
C LEU A 77 -13.98 -1.17 5.26
N VAL A 78 -13.06 -0.27 5.61
CA VAL A 78 -11.75 -0.60 6.19
C VAL A 78 -11.86 -0.60 7.71
N TRP A 79 -11.20 -1.56 8.36
CA TRP A 79 -11.15 -1.68 9.82
C TRP A 79 -9.74 -1.97 10.33
N ASN A 80 -9.57 -1.75 11.64
CA ASN A 80 -8.32 -2.00 12.37
C ASN A 80 -8.27 -3.38 12.97
N ALA A 81 -7.15 -3.68 13.64
CA ALA A 81 -7.05 -4.80 14.55
C ALA A 81 -8.24 -4.83 15.52
N ASN A 82 -8.57 -6.04 15.96
CA ASN A 82 -9.60 -6.38 16.91
C ASN A 82 -11.06 -6.26 16.44
N VAL A 83 -11.31 -6.00 15.15
CA VAL A 83 -12.67 -6.02 14.58
C VAL A 83 -13.10 -7.44 14.18
N ILE A 84 -14.38 -7.75 14.36
CA ILE A 84 -14.97 -9.03 13.95
C ILE A 84 -15.33 -8.98 12.46
N ALA A 85 -14.77 -9.91 11.69
CA ALA A 85 -15.05 -10.09 10.27
C ALA A 85 -15.38 -11.56 9.96
N TYR A 86 -15.87 -11.81 8.75
CA TYR A 86 -16.31 -13.13 8.30
C TYR A 86 -15.57 -13.53 7.03
N ARG A 87 -15.15 -14.79 6.95
CA ARG A 87 -14.61 -15.39 5.73
C ARG A 87 -15.49 -16.55 5.31
N CYS A 88 -16.20 -16.38 4.20
CA CYS A 88 -17.07 -17.40 3.64
C CYS A 88 -16.36 -18.14 2.49
N LYS A 89 -15.83 -19.34 2.77
CA LYS A 89 -15.09 -20.16 1.79
C LYS A 89 -15.94 -20.58 0.59
N THR A 90 -17.25 -20.66 0.78
CA THR A 90 -18.21 -20.96 -0.31
C THR A 90 -18.37 -19.78 -1.25
N CYS A 91 -18.25 -18.54 -0.77
CA CYS A 91 -18.42 -17.34 -1.59
C CYS A 91 -17.09 -16.78 -2.11
N SER A 92 -15.96 -17.13 -1.50
CA SER A 92 -14.65 -16.61 -1.86
C SER A 92 -14.17 -17.11 -3.22
N ILE A 93 -13.66 -16.19 -4.04
CA ILE A 93 -12.78 -16.52 -5.16
C ILE A 93 -11.32 -16.55 -4.65
N SER A 94 -10.93 -15.51 -3.88
CA SER A 94 -9.61 -15.43 -3.23
C SER A 94 -9.65 -15.92 -1.78
N PRO A 95 -8.63 -16.65 -1.29
CA PRO A 95 -8.54 -17.10 0.11
C PRO A 95 -8.46 -15.94 1.12
N CYS A 96 -8.06 -14.76 0.66
CA CYS A 96 -7.94 -13.55 1.48
C CYS A 96 -9.27 -12.83 1.70
N MET A 97 -10.33 -13.21 0.97
CA MET A 97 -11.64 -12.55 1.01
C MET A 97 -12.21 -12.48 2.43
N SER A 98 -12.69 -11.30 2.81
CA SER A 98 -13.38 -11.05 4.07
C SER A 98 -14.51 -10.03 3.94
N ILE A 99 -15.55 -10.19 4.73
CA ILE A 99 -16.70 -9.27 4.75
C ILE A 99 -17.01 -8.81 6.18
N CYS A 100 -17.47 -7.56 6.29
CA CYS A 100 -17.86 -6.97 7.56
C CYS A 100 -19.16 -7.62 8.10
N ALA A 101 -19.41 -7.46 9.40
CA ALA A 101 -20.59 -8.02 10.05
C ALA A 101 -21.91 -7.59 9.39
N GLN A 102 -22.01 -6.32 8.96
CA GLN A 102 -23.21 -5.82 8.29
C GLN A 102 -23.43 -6.49 6.94
N CYS A 103 -22.37 -6.71 6.15
CA CYS A 103 -22.51 -7.38 4.85
C CYS A 103 -22.84 -8.86 5.01
N PHE A 104 -22.22 -9.55 5.97
CA PHE A 104 -22.54 -10.94 6.28
C PHE A 104 -24.02 -11.11 6.70
N GLN A 105 -24.53 -10.25 7.58
CA GLN A 105 -25.92 -10.33 8.05
C GLN A 105 -26.96 -10.02 6.96
N HIS A 106 -26.59 -9.21 5.97
CA HIS A 106 -27.48 -8.77 4.90
C HIS A 106 -27.29 -9.51 3.57
N GLY A 107 -26.32 -10.44 3.51
CA GLY A 107 -26.12 -11.40 2.42
C GLY A 107 -26.73 -12.76 2.74
N ASN A 108 -26.75 -13.65 1.75
CA ASN A 108 -27.18 -15.03 1.95
C ASN A 108 -25.97 -15.95 2.15
N HIS A 109 -25.77 -16.39 3.39
CA HIS A 109 -24.72 -17.35 3.76
C HIS A 109 -25.29 -18.62 4.44
N GLU A 110 -26.58 -18.90 4.26
CA GLU A 110 -27.22 -20.08 4.82
C GLU A 110 -26.63 -21.36 4.21
N GLY A 111 -26.20 -22.30 5.05
CA GLY A 111 -25.60 -23.57 4.62
C GLY A 111 -24.18 -23.44 4.04
N HIS A 112 -23.57 -22.25 4.03
CA HIS A 112 -22.21 -22.06 3.54
C HIS A 112 -21.15 -22.45 4.57
N ASN A 113 -19.94 -22.75 4.10
CA ASN A 113 -18.76 -22.95 4.94
C ASN A 113 -18.10 -21.59 5.20
N TYR A 114 -18.31 -21.04 6.39
CA TYR A 114 -17.71 -19.78 6.80
C TYR A 114 -17.08 -19.88 8.18
N ASN A 115 -16.15 -18.96 8.46
CA ASN A 115 -15.68 -18.71 9.81
C ASN A 115 -15.88 -17.23 10.19
N MET A 116 -16.05 -17.01 11.49
CA MET A 116 -15.99 -15.70 12.11
C MET A 116 -14.61 -15.57 12.74
N PHE A 117 -13.91 -14.47 12.50
CA PHE A 117 -12.59 -14.24 13.04
C PHE A 117 -12.44 -12.82 13.57
N LYS A 118 -11.56 -12.66 14.55
CA LYS A 118 -11.13 -11.35 15.04
C LYS A 118 -9.89 -10.96 14.24
N SER A 119 -9.98 -9.89 13.44
CA SER A 119 -8.83 -9.43 12.66
C SER A 119 -7.72 -8.98 13.59
N GLN A 120 -6.47 -9.39 13.33
CA GLN A 120 -5.29 -8.98 14.09
C GLN A 120 -4.56 -7.80 13.44
N ALA A 121 -4.67 -7.66 12.11
CA ALA A 121 -3.88 -6.71 11.31
C ALA A 121 -4.74 -5.70 10.52
N GLY A 122 -6.06 -5.65 10.78
CA GLY A 122 -7.00 -4.86 9.98
C GLY A 122 -7.58 -5.61 8.79
N GLY A 123 -8.26 -4.92 7.89
CA GLY A 123 -8.83 -5.49 6.67
C GLY A 123 -9.87 -4.57 6.03
N ALA A 124 -10.35 -4.95 4.85
CA ALA A 124 -11.46 -4.26 4.19
C ALA A 124 -12.55 -5.25 3.74
N CYS A 125 -13.78 -4.73 3.61
CA CYS A 125 -14.93 -5.51 3.20
C CYS A 125 -14.96 -5.71 1.67
N ASP A 126 -14.89 -6.96 1.24
CA ASP A 126 -14.92 -7.36 -0.17
C ASP A 126 -16.33 -7.48 -0.77
N CYS A 127 -17.37 -7.20 0.01
CA CYS A 127 -18.75 -7.37 -0.44
C CYS A 127 -19.05 -6.46 -1.65
N GLY A 128 -19.50 -7.06 -2.75
CA GLY A 128 -19.80 -6.36 -4.00
C GLY A 128 -18.67 -6.39 -5.02
N ASP A 129 -17.47 -6.87 -4.66
CA ASP A 129 -16.35 -7.02 -5.59
C ASP A 129 -16.35 -8.43 -6.21
N SER A 130 -16.78 -8.51 -7.48
CA SER A 130 -16.88 -9.76 -8.24
C SER A 130 -15.53 -10.33 -8.65
N SER A 131 -14.43 -9.59 -8.44
CA SER A 131 -13.07 -10.09 -8.69
C SER A 131 -12.54 -10.96 -7.55
N VAL A 132 -13.12 -10.88 -6.35
CA VAL A 132 -12.65 -11.61 -5.14
C VAL A 132 -13.74 -12.45 -4.46
N MET A 133 -15.02 -12.22 -4.79
CA MET A 133 -16.17 -12.91 -4.20
C MET A 133 -17.26 -13.17 -5.23
N HIS A 134 -17.91 -14.34 -5.18
CA HIS A 134 -19.05 -14.65 -6.03
C HIS A 134 -20.31 -13.84 -5.65
N GLU A 135 -21.03 -13.37 -6.67
CA GLU A 135 -22.17 -12.45 -6.53
C GLU A 135 -23.31 -12.96 -5.64
N PHE A 136 -23.53 -14.29 -5.60
CA PHE A 136 -24.60 -14.87 -4.77
C PHE A 136 -24.38 -14.68 -3.26
N GLY A 137 -23.15 -14.34 -2.84
CA GLY A 137 -22.84 -14.00 -1.46
C GLY A 137 -22.87 -12.50 -1.17
N PHE A 138 -23.15 -11.64 -2.14
CA PHE A 138 -23.26 -10.20 -1.91
C PHE A 138 -24.45 -9.86 -1.02
N CYS A 139 -24.30 -8.80 -0.24
CA CYS A 139 -25.40 -8.26 0.54
C CYS A 139 -26.33 -7.42 -0.36
N ARG A 140 -27.58 -7.22 0.08
CA ARG A 140 -28.59 -6.46 -0.69
C ARG A 140 -28.24 -4.98 -0.98
N PHE A 141 -27.18 -4.45 -0.39
CA PHE A 141 -26.75 -3.06 -0.56
C PHE A 141 -25.58 -2.90 -1.54
N HIS A 142 -24.92 -3.98 -1.94
CA HIS A 142 -23.73 -3.97 -2.78
C HIS A 142 -23.89 -4.91 -4.00
N GLY A 143 -23.14 -4.65 -5.07
CA GLY A 143 -23.28 -5.32 -6.37
C GLY A 143 -24.29 -4.66 -7.32
N GLU A 144 -24.66 -5.40 -8.37
CA GLU A 144 -25.57 -4.90 -9.42
C GLU A 144 -27.02 -4.76 -8.95
N ASN A 145 -27.46 -5.63 -8.03
CA ASN A 145 -28.84 -5.68 -7.55
C ASN A 145 -29.17 -4.63 -6.48
N ARG A 146 -28.24 -3.70 -6.18
CA ARG A 146 -28.45 -2.68 -5.16
C ARG A 146 -29.56 -1.69 -5.56
N PRO A 147 -30.25 -1.06 -4.60
CA PRO A 147 -31.20 0.00 -4.88
C PRO A 147 -30.54 1.14 -5.67
N LYS A 148 -31.22 1.66 -6.69
CA LYS A 148 -30.74 2.83 -7.44
C LYS A 148 -30.66 4.03 -6.50
N THR A 149 -29.47 4.58 -6.35
CA THR A 149 -29.23 5.84 -5.64
C THR A 149 -29.68 7.03 -6.47
N GLN A 150 -30.19 8.07 -5.80
CA GLN A 150 -30.48 9.35 -6.40
C GLN A 150 -29.19 10.15 -6.64
N MET A 151 -29.25 11.14 -7.52
CA MET A 151 -28.14 12.08 -7.68
C MET A 151 -27.99 12.95 -6.43
N VAL A 152 -26.75 13.25 -6.05
CA VAL A 152 -26.45 14.15 -4.93
C VAL A 152 -26.91 15.56 -5.29
N PRO A 153 -27.71 16.24 -4.44
CA PRO A 153 -28.09 17.64 -4.66
C PRO A 153 -26.87 18.57 -4.76
N ARG A 154 -26.92 19.56 -5.65
CA ARG A 154 -25.76 20.46 -5.87
C ARG A 154 -25.43 21.27 -4.62
N GLU A 155 -26.46 21.66 -3.87
CA GLU A 155 -26.38 22.38 -2.61
C GLU A 155 -25.63 21.60 -1.53
N LEU A 156 -25.66 20.26 -1.61
CA LEU A 156 -24.98 19.41 -0.65
C LEU A 156 -23.49 19.27 -1.00
N ILE A 157 -23.13 19.28 -2.29
CA ILE A 157 -21.77 18.88 -2.72
C ILE A 157 -20.88 20.04 -3.17
N CYS A 158 -21.43 21.19 -3.57
CA CYS A 158 -20.68 22.24 -4.25
C CYS A 158 -19.49 22.79 -3.43
N CYS A 159 -19.67 22.99 -2.13
CA CYS A 159 -18.61 23.45 -1.24
C CYS A 159 -17.51 22.40 -1.08
N ALA A 160 -17.88 21.13 -0.89
CA ALA A 160 -16.94 20.02 -0.79
C ALA A 160 -16.12 19.85 -2.07
N GLU A 161 -16.78 19.84 -3.24
CA GLU A 161 -16.14 19.76 -4.56
C GLU A 161 -15.07 20.85 -4.76
N LEU A 162 -15.36 22.08 -4.32
CA LEU A 162 -14.44 23.20 -4.41
C LEU A 162 -13.26 23.08 -3.42
N LEU A 163 -13.54 22.68 -2.18
CA LEU A 163 -12.59 22.82 -1.06
C LEU A 163 -11.73 21.58 -0.81
N ILE A 164 -12.16 20.38 -1.21
CA ILE A 164 -11.37 19.13 -1.06
C ILE A 164 -9.99 19.24 -1.70
N PRO A 165 -9.82 19.72 -2.95
CA PRO A 165 -8.50 19.87 -3.55
C PRO A 165 -7.57 20.80 -2.74
N HIS A 166 -8.13 21.83 -2.11
CA HIS A 166 -7.38 22.77 -1.28
C HIS A 166 -7.01 22.16 0.08
N LEU A 167 -7.91 21.38 0.68
CA LEU A 167 -7.63 20.62 1.89
C LEU A 167 -6.46 19.65 1.67
N LEU A 168 -6.43 18.93 0.53
CA LEU A 168 -5.34 18.03 0.18
C LEU A 168 -4.01 18.76 -0.02
N LYS A 169 -4.00 19.93 -0.67
CA LYS A 169 -2.81 20.79 -0.78
C LYS A 169 -2.29 21.20 0.60
N VAL A 170 -3.17 21.61 1.50
CA VAL A 170 -2.82 21.98 2.88
C VAL A 170 -2.29 20.77 3.65
N PHE A 171 -2.90 19.61 3.49
CA PHE A 171 -2.45 18.37 4.11
C PHE A 171 -1.03 17.98 3.67
N ILE A 172 -0.76 17.96 2.36
CA ILE A 172 0.59 17.70 1.83
C ILE A 172 1.60 18.73 2.33
N ARG A 173 1.20 20.00 2.43
CA ARG A 173 2.05 21.03 3.00
C ARG A 173 2.35 20.77 4.47
N ALA A 174 1.38 20.29 5.24
CA ALA A 174 1.61 19.89 6.63
C ALA A 174 2.59 18.71 6.72
N LEU A 175 2.47 17.69 5.84
CA LEU A 175 3.43 16.58 5.73
C LEU A 175 4.86 17.06 5.44
N ARG A 176 5.02 18.01 4.52
CA ARG A 176 6.32 18.63 4.23
C ARG A 176 6.91 19.37 5.44
N MET A 177 6.08 19.94 6.30
CA MET A 177 6.54 20.76 7.42
C MET A 177 6.82 19.92 8.68
N SER A 178 6.07 18.83 8.89
CA SER A 178 6.21 17.97 10.07
C SER A 178 7.59 17.32 10.15
N THR A 179 8.26 17.12 9.03
CA THR A 179 9.66 16.63 8.98
C THR A 179 10.69 17.66 9.46
N VAL A 180 10.42 18.96 9.35
CA VAL A 180 11.35 20.02 9.80
C VAL A 180 11.09 20.44 11.23
N SER A 181 9.83 20.52 11.64
CA SER A 181 9.45 20.99 12.98
C SER A 181 9.22 19.85 13.99
N GLY A 182 9.04 18.61 13.54
CA GLY A 182 8.67 17.47 14.38
C GLY A 182 7.24 17.51 14.92
N ASP A 183 6.37 18.38 14.39
CA ASP A 183 5.01 18.60 14.90
C ASP A 183 3.98 17.63 14.26
N ILE A 184 3.88 16.45 14.86
CA ILE A 184 3.00 15.34 14.41
C ILE A 184 1.50 15.64 14.62
N VAL A 185 1.16 16.49 15.60
CA VAL A 185 -0.24 16.75 16.02
C VAL A 185 -1.05 17.43 14.91
N THR A 186 -0.34 18.17 14.07
CA THR A 186 -0.90 19.07 13.07
C THR A 186 -1.41 18.33 11.83
N GLU A 187 -0.64 17.35 11.34
CA GLU A 187 -1.03 16.45 10.25
C GLU A 187 -2.29 15.64 10.62
N GLN A 188 -2.35 15.17 11.87
CA GLN A 188 -3.42 14.29 12.34
C GLN A 188 -4.80 14.94 12.26
N LYS A 189 -4.94 16.22 12.64
CA LYS A 189 -6.22 16.96 12.56
C LYS A 189 -6.75 17.10 11.12
N LEU A 190 -5.86 17.32 10.15
CA LEU A 190 -6.25 17.41 8.75
C LEU A 190 -6.63 16.03 8.19
N LEU A 191 -5.88 14.99 8.57
CA LEU A 191 -6.19 13.61 8.23
C LEU A 191 -7.53 13.14 8.83
N GLU A 192 -7.89 13.61 10.03
CA GLU A 192 -9.22 13.36 10.63
C GLU A 192 -10.35 13.92 9.75
N ILE A 193 -10.21 15.14 9.22
CA ILE A 193 -11.20 15.71 8.28
C ILE A 193 -11.28 14.84 7.02
N LEU A 194 -10.14 14.47 6.43
CA LEU A 194 -10.10 13.64 5.22
C LEU A 194 -10.76 12.27 5.45
N ASN A 195 -10.53 11.65 6.61
CA ASN A 195 -11.18 10.41 7.00
C ASN A 195 -12.70 10.58 7.19
N LEU A 196 -13.15 11.67 7.81
CA LEU A 196 -14.59 11.99 7.91
C LEU A 196 -15.23 12.14 6.54
N LEU A 197 -14.57 12.82 5.60
CA LEU A 197 -15.06 13.00 4.23
C LEU A 197 -15.08 11.68 3.46
N SER A 198 -14.05 10.84 3.56
CA SER A 198 -14.05 9.51 2.95
C SER A 198 -15.20 8.65 3.51
N ASN A 199 -15.48 8.76 4.81
CA ASN A 199 -16.62 8.10 5.46
C ASN A 199 -18.00 8.59 4.96
N GLY A 200 -18.07 9.65 4.16
CA GLY A 200 -19.29 10.06 3.45
C GLY A 200 -19.66 9.14 2.28
N GLY A 201 -18.79 8.19 1.91
CA GLY A 201 -19.02 7.21 0.84
C GLY A 201 -18.71 7.75 -0.55
N SER A 202 -19.16 7.04 -1.59
CA SER A 202 -18.72 7.29 -2.97
C SER A 202 -18.95 8.71 -3.48
N ALA A 203 -19.97 9.40 -2.93
CA ALA A 203 -20.31 10.77 -3.28
C ALA A 203 -19.20 11.79 -2.94
N LEU A 204 -18.42 11.55 -1.87
CA LEU A 204 -17.27 12.40 -1.51
C LEU A 204 -15.94 11.81 -1.96
N GLN A 205 -15.82 10.48 -1.90
CA GLN A 205 -14.59 9.79 -2.29
C GLN A 205 -14.15 10.15 -3.70
N VAL A 206 -15.09 10.28 -4.66
CA VAL A 206 -14.77 10.67 -6.05
C VAL A 206 -14.05 12.01 -6.16
N TYR A 207 -14.35 12.99 -5.29
CA TYR A 207 -13.68 14.29 -5.32
C TYR A 207 -12.28 14.21 -4.70
N ILE A 208 -12.12 13.37 -3.68
CA ILE A 208 -10.82 13.10 -3.05
C ILE A 208 -9.92 12.38 -4.06
N THR A 209 -10.40 11.30 -4.66
CA THR A 209 -9.63 10.48 -5.60
C THR A 209 -9.27 11.24 -6.87
N ASN A 210 -10.21 12.00 -7.44
CA ASN A 210 -9.92 12.86 -8.59
C ASN A 210 -8.84 13.90 -8.26
N ALA A 211 -8.93 14.56 -7.12
CA ALA A 211 -7.91 15.55 -6.73
C ALA A 211 -6.55 14.90 -6.43
N LEU A 212 -6.52 13.71 -5.81
CA LEU A 212 -5.29 12.98 -5.53
C LEU A 212 -4.56 12.54 -6.79
N THR A 213 -5.30 12.20 -7.84
CA THR A 213 -4.80 11.63 -9.10
C THR A 213 -4.64 12.68 -10.21
N ASP A 214 -5.08 13.91 -10.01
CA ASP A 214 -4.98 14.98 -11.01
C ASP A 214 -3.55 15.54 -11.09
N ARG A 215 -2.86 15.17 -12.18
CA ARG A 215 -1.52 15.65 -12.50
C ARG A 215 -1.43 17.16 -12.69
N ARG A 216 -2.44 17.81 -13.29
CA ARG A 216 -2.41 19.26 -13.53
C ARG A 216 -2.56 20.03 -12.22
N LEU A 217 -3.47 19.57 -11.36
CA LEU A 217 -3.66 20.14 -10.03
C LEU A 217 -2.37 20.07 -9.20
N TYR A 218 -1.65 18.95 -9.30
CA TYR A 218 -0.35 18.78 -8.65
C TYR A 218 0.73 19.66 -9.27
N GLU A 219 0.88 19.68 -10.60
CA GLU A 219 1.82 20.54 -11.31
C GLU A 219 1.64 22.01 -10.92
N GLU A 220 0.41 22.55 -10.93
CA GLU A 220 0.09 23.91 -10.48
C GLU A 220 0.45 24.18 -9.01
N PHE A 221 0.27 23.19 -8.14
CA PHE A 221 0.64 23.30 -6.73
C PHE A 221 2.16 23.25 -6.50
N THR A 222 2.89 22.57 -7.38
CA THR A 222 4.34 22.32 -7.23
C THR A 222 5.21 23.36 -7.92
N THR A 223 4.72 24.06 -8.95
CA THR A 223 5.50 25.04 -9.73
C THR A 223 6.11 26.16 -8.88
N ASP A 224 5.42 26.55 -7.81
CA ASP A 224 5.85 27.64 -6.91
C ASP A 224 6.62 27.16 -5.66
N SER A 225 6.72 25.85 -5.41
CA SER A 225 7.27 25.33 -4.15
C SER A 225 8.74 24.92 -4.27
N SER A 226 9.64 25.79 -3.81
CA SER A 226 11.07 25.45 -3.64
C SER A 226 11.28 24.28 -2.66
N MET A 227 10.38 24.10 -1.70
CA MET A 227 10.43 23.01 -0.71
C MET A 227 10.30 21.63 -1.35
N ILE A 228 9.47 21.46 -2.39
CA ILE A 228 9.35 20.16 -3.07
C ILE A 228 10.68 19.74 -3.67
N ARG A 229 11.36 20.68 -4.33
CA ARG A 229 12.69 20.42 -4.89
C ARG A 229 13.70 20.09 -3.80
N LEU A 230 13.60 20.72 -2.62
CA LEU A 230 14.48 20.44 -1.49
C LEU A 230 14.23 19.03 -0.93
N TYR A 231 12.99 18.65 -0.64
CA TYR A 231 12.68 17.32 -0.08
C TYR A 231 12.78 16.21 -1.09
N HIS A 232 12.37 16.43 -2.35
CA HIS A 232 12.59 15.46 -3.42
C HIS A 232 14.10 15.29 -3.65
N TYR A 233 14.90 16.35 -3.53
CA TYR A 233 16.36 16.26 -3.55
C TYR A 233 16.88 15.53 -2.30
N GLU A 234 16.53 15.92 -1.08
CA GLU A 234 16.95 15.24 0.17
C GLU A 234 16.51 13.77 0.24
N TYR A 235 15.35 13.43 -0.28
CA TYR A 235 14.87 12.05 -0.42
C TYR A 235 15.70 11.28 -1.46
N LEU A 236 16.08 11.92 -2.57
CA LEU A 236 16.91 11.32 -3.61
C LEU A 236 18.43 11.38 -3.32
N THR A 237 18.91 12.26 -2.45
CA THR A 237 20.35 12.59 -2.27
C THR A 237 20.83 12.69 -0.83
N GLY A 238 19.95 12.70 0.17
CA GLY A 238 20.31 12.77 1.60
C GLY A 238 20.61 11.40 2.19
N GLU A 239 21.13 11.33 3.42
CA GLU A 239 21.46 10.09 4.18
C GLU A 239 20.27 9.11 4.39
N CYS A 240 19.04 9.51 4.03
CA CYS A 240 17.91 8.61 3.80
C CYS A 240 18.08 7.76 2.51
N SER A 241 19.21 7.94 1.82
CA SER A 241 19.75 7.12 0.74
C SER A 241 20.34 5.83 1.32
N THR A 242 19.49 5.00 1.91
CA THR A 242 19.68 3.55 1.81
C THR A 242 18.84 2.97 0.69
N LEU A 243 18.40 3.80 -0.26
CA LEU A 243 18.09 3.31 -1.59
C LEU A 243 19.40 3.28 -2.36
N PRO A 244 20.09 2.14 -2.40
CA PRO A 244 21.18 2.07 -3.32
C PRO A 244 20.61 2.24 -4.74
N GLU A 245 21.38 2.90 -5.60
CA GLU A 245 21.27 2.77 -7.05
C GLU A 245 21.40 1.29 -7.50
N THR A 246 21.17 0.27 -6.66
CA THR A 246 21.49 -1.14 -6.91
C THR A 246 20.30 -2.10 -6.76
N PHE A 247 19.05 -1.63 -6.75
CA PHE A 247 17.88 -2.48 -7.07
C PHE A 247 17.83 -2.89 -8.56
N PHE A 248 18.97 -2.83 -9.25
CA PHE A 248 19.10 -3.28 -10.62
C PHE A 248 19.26 -4.81 -10.63
N VAL A 249 18.25 -5.47 -11.20
CA VAL A 249 18.28 -6.87 -11.64
C VAL A 249 19.25 -7.08 -12.83
N GLU A 250 20.28 -6.24 -12.97
CA GLU A 250 21.20 -6.27 -14.12
C GLU A 250 21.97 -7.60 -14.16
N SER A 251 22.30 -8.14 -12.98
CA SER A 251 23.16 -9.33 -12.85
C SER A 251 22.42 -10.68 -12.99
N LEU A 252 21.10 -10.74 -12.76
CA LEU A 252 20.34 -12.00 -12.88
C LEU A 252 19.73 -12.20 -14.27
N MET A 253 19.62 -11.14 -15.06
CA MET A 253 18.79 -11.12 -16.27
C MET A 253 19.57 -10.90 -17.57
N THR A 254 20.91 -10.89 -17.55
CA THR A 254 21.72 -10.77 -18.77
C THR A 254 22.77 -11.87 -18.89
N ASP A 255 22.50 -12.84 -19.76
CA ASP A 255 23.54 -13.32 -20.67
C ASP A 255 23.38 -12.47 -21.94
N SER A 256 24.32 -11.56 -22.19
CA SER A 256 24.48 -10.71 -23.39
C SER A 256 23.62 -9.43 -23.56
N THR A 257 24.34 -8.30 -23.49
CA THR A 257 24.26 -7.08 -24.33
C THR A 257 22.87 -6.47 -24.65
N SER A 258 22.16 -6.03 -23.62
CA SER A 258 21.35 -4.79 -23.70
C SER A 258 20.94 -4.36 -22.30
N ASN A 259 21.65 -3.37 -21.75
CA ASN A 259 21.27 -2.67 -20.52
C ASN A 259 20.01 -1.84 -20.79
N SER A 260 18.84 -2.47 -20.74
CA SER A 260 17.59 -1.73 -20.49
C SER A 260 17.31 -1.84 -19.00
N LEU A 261 17.93 -0.94 -18.25
CA LEU A 261 17.57 -0.60 -16.87
C LEU A 261 16.04 -0.38 -16.87
N ILE A 262 15.29 -1.05 -16.00
CA ILE A 262 13.95 -0.56 -15.64
C ILE A 262 14.24 0.46 -14.55
N PRO A 263 14.22 1.78 -14.82
CA PRO A 263 14.39 2.75 -13.76
C PRO A 263 13.11 2.67 -12.93
N PHE A 264 13.21 2.40 -11.63
CA PHE A 264 12.10 2.68 -10.74
C PHE A 264 11.92 4.20 -10.74
N ASP A 265 10.92 4.68 -11.49
CA ASP A 265 10.63 6.10 -11.60
C ASP A 265 9.94 6.58 -10.32
N THR A 266 10.74 7.06 -9.37
CA THR A 266 10.23 7.67 -8.13
C THR A 266 9.78 9.13 -8.32
N SER A 267 9.68 9.61 -9.56
CA SER A 267 9.22 10.97 -9.80
C SER A 267 7.77 11.15 -9.35
N LEU A 268 7.53 12.31 -8.77
CA LEU A 268 6.23 12.69 -8.26
C LEU A 268 5.44 13.40 -9.36
N HIS A 269 4.31 12.84 -9.75
CA HIS A 269 3.43 13.40 -10.78
C HIS A 269 2.04 13.77 -10.26
N THR A 270 1.65 13.20 -9.13
CA THR A 270 0.35 13.42 -8.50
C THR A 270 0.49 13.61 -7.00
N MET A 271 -0.57 14.11 -6.37
CA MET A 271 -0.66 14.20 -4.91
C MET A 271 -0.60 12.83 -4.25
N LEU A 272 -1.15 11.80 -4.91
CA LEU A 272 -1.05 10.40 -4.48
C LEU A 272 0.41 9.95 -4.37
N ASP A 273 1.25 10.32 -5.34
CA ASP A 273 2.67 9.95 -5.35
C ASP A 273 3.40 10.53 -4.14
N GLU A 274 3.16 11.82 -3.87
CA GLU A 274 3.80 12.48 -2.75
C GLU A 274 3.28 11.96 -1.40
N ILE A 275 1.97 11.73 -1.25
CA ILE A 275 1.43 11.11 -0.05
C ILE A 275 2.03 9.71 0.14
N MET A 276 2.25 8.95 -0.94
CA MET A 276 2.89 7.65 -0.85
C MET A 276 4.37 7.71 -0.47
N MET A 277 5.11 8.68 -1.00
CA MET A 277 6.47 8.96 -0.53
C MET A 277 6.46 9.25 0.98
N TRP A 278 5.55 10.10 1.47
CA TRP A 278 5.43 10.38 2.91
C TRP A 278 4.99 9.16 3.72
N CYS A 279 4.09 8.32 3.20
CA CYS A 279 3.71 7.06 3.84
C CYS A 279 4.94 6.19 4.07
N VAL A 280 5.78 6.04 3.04
CA VAL A 280 6.96 5.17 3.09
C VAL A 280 8.02 5.74 4.02
N THR A 281 8.33 7.03 3.90
CA THR A 281 9.27 7.74 4.79
C THR A 281 8.85 7.66 6.26
N ALA A 282 7.54 7.69 6.54
CA ALA A 282 7.00 7.57 7.88
C ALA A 282 6.69 6.12 8.29
N ASN A 283 7.22 5.11 7.59
CA ASN A 283 7.07 3.69 7.91
C ASN A 283 5.62 3.17 7.91
N LEU A 284 4.86 3.58 6.90
CA LEU A 284 3.46 3.24 6.66
C LEU A 284 2.54 3.57 7.86
N PRO A 285 2.30 4.85 8.21
CA PRO A 285 1.43 5.22 9.33
C PRO A 285 0.02 4.63 9.18
N GLU A 286 -0.50 3.98 10.23
CA GLU A 286 -1.76 3.22 10.15
C GLU A 286 -2.95 4.09 9.70
N ASP A 287 -3.07 5.31 10.23
CA ASP A 287 -4.18 6.20 9.90
C ASP A 287 -4.15 6.67 8.44
N LEU A 288 -2.95 6.87 7.88
CA LEU A 288 -2.77 7.30 6.50
C LEU A 288 -2.98 6.13 5.53
N VAL A 289 -2.48 4.94 5.88
CA VAL A 289 -2.77 3.70 5.16
C VAL A 289 -4.28 3.44 5.12
N ARG A 290 -4.97 3.58 6.27
CA ARG A 290 -6.43 3.43 6.33
C ARG A 290 -7.15 4.42 5.44
N PHE A 291 -6.72 5.68 5.44
CA PHE A 291 -7.28 6.70 4.56
C PHE A 291 -7.16 6.29 3.08
N LEU A 292 -5.97 5.89 2.62
CA LEU A 292 -5.77 5.45 1.24
C LEU A 292 -6.60 4.21 0.89
N LEU A 293 -6.64 3.22 1.80
CA LEU A 293 -7.44 2.01 1.61
C LEU A 293 -8.95 2.29 1.57
N SER A 294 -9.42 3.32 2.27
CA SER A 294 -10.85 3.69 2.26
C SER A 294 -11.33 4.21 0.90
N LEU A 295 -10.40 4.61 0.03
CA LEU A 295 -10.67 5.15 -1.31
C LEU A 295 -10.68 4.07 -2.41
N LEU A 296 -10.34 2.81 -2.09
CA LEU A 296 -10.32 1.69 -3.04
C LEU A 296 -11.65 1.34 -3.72
N PRO A 297 -12.85 1.70 -3.19
CA PRO A 297 -14.08 1.55 -3.96
C PRO A 297 -14.09 2.30 -5.29
N ASP A 298 -13.28 3.36 -5.44
CA ASP A 298 -13.01 3.99 -6.72
C ASP A 298 -11.97 3.16 -7.51
N PHE A 299 -12.43 2.55 -8.60
CA PHE A 299 -11.60 1.67 -9.43
C PHE A 299 -10.43 2.38 -10.11
N ASN A 300 -10.62 3.63 -10.56
CA ASN A 300 -9.54 4.39 -11.20
C ASN A 300 -8.46 4.75 -10.18
N PHE A 301 -8.88 5.14 -8.98
CA PHE A 301 -7.95 5.35 -7.88
C PHE A 301 -7.21 4.05 -7.52
N LYS A 302 -7.92 2.93 -7.43
CA LYS A 302 -7.31 1.62 -7.12
C LYS A 302 -6.20 1.26 -8.10
N LEU A 303 -6.42 1.46 -9.41
CA LEU A 303 -5.40 1.24 -10.44
C LEU A 303 -4.16 2.12 -10.25
N LEU A 304 -4.35 3.45 -10.11
CA LEU A 304 -3.25 4.39 -9.95
C LEU A 304 -2.51 4.21 -8.63
N PHE A 305 -3.23 3.86 -7.56
CA PHE A 305 -2.62 3.52 -6.29
C PHE A 305 -1.80 2.23 -6.36
N THR A 306 -2.24 1.23 -7.12
CA THR A 306 -1.40 0.04 -7.41
C THR A 306 -0.11 0.41 -8.13
N GLU A 307 -0.16 1.27 -9.14
CA GLU A 307 1.04 1.74 -9.85
C GLU A 307 2.00 2.46 -8.90
N THR A 308 1.50 3.45 -8.15
CA THR A 308 2.31 4.22 -7.21
C THR A 308 2.86 3.34 -6.10
N PHE A 309 2.06 2.45 -5.52
CA PHE A 309 2.52 1.51 -4.50
C PHE A 309 3.66 0.62 -5.01
N LEU A 310 3.58 0.11 -6.24
CA LEU A 310 4.65 -0.71 -6.83
C LEU A 310 5.94 0.07 -7.10
N ARG A 311 5.85 1.35 -7.45
CA ARG A 311 7.04 2.22 -7.61
C ARG A 311 7.80 2.40 -6.30
N PHE A 312 7.10 2.40 -5.17
CA PHE A 312 7.72 2.50 -3.83
C PHE A 312 7.96 1.14 -3.15
N TYR A 313 7.58 0.02 -3.75
CA TYR A 313 7.61 -1.29 -3.11
C TYR A 313 9.02 -1.72 -2.67
N GLY A 314 10.04 -1.45 -3.50
CA GLY A 314 11.44 -1.72 -3.15
C GLY A 314 11.93 -0.93 -1.94
N VAL A 315 11.45 0.31 -1.78
CA VAL A 315 11.76 1.15 -0.61
C VAL A 315 11.17 0.53 0.66
N ILE A 316 9.91 0.10 0.60
CA ILE A 316 9.25 -0.56 1.73
C ILE A 316 9.99 -1.86 2.08
N ALA A 317 10.39 -2.64 1.09
CA ALA A 317 11.15 -3.88 1.29
C ALA A 317 12.49 -3.63 2.00
N GLN A 318 13.18 -2.54 1.66
CA GLN A 318 14.42 -2.14 2.32
C GLN A 318 14.18 -1.73 3.79
N SER A 319 13.11 -0.97 4.06
CA SER A 319 12.75 -0.57 5.42
C SER A 319 12.45 -1.76 6.34
N LEU A 320 12.09 -2.93 5.80
CA LEU A 320 11.91 -4.16 6.59
C LEU A 320 13.24 -4.71 7.12
N VAL A 321 14.34 -4.54 6.38
CA VAL A 321 15.66 -5.09 6.73
C VAL A 321 16.41 -4.21 7.74
N ASP A 322 16.06 -2.92 7.81
CA ASP A 322 16.66 -1.94 8.73
C ASP A 322 16.37 -2.28 10.20
N GLU A 323 17.44 -2.53 10.97
CA GLU A 323 17.36 -2.94 12.36
C GLU A 323 16.74 -1.87 13.27
N SER A 324 17.00 -0.59 12.97
CA SER A 324 16.56 0.54 13.79
C SER A 324 15.03 0.67 13.86
N LEU A 325 14.32 0.07 12.90
CA LEU A 325 12.87 0.16 12.72
C LEU A 325 12.12 -1.11 13.17
N SER A 326 12.83 -2.22 13.35
CA SER A 326 12.24 -3.57 13.48
C SER A 326 11.54 -3.87 14.82
N GLU A 327 11.84 -3.13 15.89
CA GLU A 327 11.33 -3.46 17.24
C GLU A 327 10.05 -2.72 17.64
N THR A 328 9.68 -1.65 16.93
CA THR A 328 8.59 -0.74 17.37
C THR A 328 7.45 -0.60 16.36
N SER A 329 7.57 -1.16 15.15
CA SER A 329 6.69 -0.85 14.03
C SER A 329 6.04 -2.10 13.41
N ASP A 330 4.71 -2.08 13.25
CA ASP A 330 3.94 -3.16 12.58
C ASP A 330 3.97 -3.01 11.03
N ILE A 331 5.13 -2.61 10.47
CA ILE A 331 5.31 -2.42 9.01
C ILE A 331 4.98 -3.71 8.24
N PRO A 332 5.47 -4.91 8.65
CA PRO A 332 5.18 -6.17 7.94
C PRO A 332 3.68 -6.39 7.70
N SER A 333 2.86 -6.22 8.75
CA SER A 333 1.41 -6.42 8.66
C SER A 333 0.75 -5.35 7.81
N ARG A 334 1.21 -4.09 7.88
CA ARG A 334 0.67 -2.98 7.08
C ARG A 334 1.00 -3.12 5.59
N LEU A 335 2.19 -3.61 5.26
CA LEU A 335 2.56 -3.94 3.89
C LEU A 335 1.59 -4.99 3.32
N VAL A 336 1.42 -6.12 4.03
CA VAL A 336 0.49 -7.19 3.63
C VAL A 336 -0.95 -6.68 3.55
N HIS A 337 -1.36 -5.78 4.47
CA HIS A 337 -2.69 -5.21 4.44
C HIS A 337 -2.92 -4.39 3.16
N ILE A 338 -1.95 -3.60 2.70
CA ILE A 338 -2.08 -2.87 1.43
C ILE A 338 -2.06 -3.84 0.24
N SER A 339 -1.03 -4.68 0.16
CA SER A 339 -0.79 -5.55 -1.00
C SER A 339 -1.93 -6.54 -1.23
N VAL A 340 -2.54 -7.12 -0.17
CA VAL A 340 -3.69 -8.01 -0.30
C VAL A 340 -4.89 -7.30 -0.91
N GLN A 341 -5.14 -6.02 -0.55
CA GLN A 341 -6.26 -5.26 -1.10
C GLN A 341 -6.08 -4.89 -2.58
N LEU A 342 -4.83 -4.83 -3.05
CA LEU A 342 -4.48 -4.52 -4.43
C LEU A 342 -4.37 -5.79 -5.28
N PHE A 343 -3.59 -6.78 -4.84
CA PHE A 343 -3.19 -7.94 -5.65
C PHE A 343 -4.13 -9.14 -5.54
N SER A 344 -5.13 -9.12 -4.65
CA SER A 344 -6.13 -10.21 -4.61
C SER A 344 -7.12 -10.16 -5.77
N SER A 345 -7.29 -9.00 -6.40
CA SER A 345 -8.14 -8.84 -7.58
C SER A 345 -7.40 -9.33 -8.81
N ASN A 346 -8.02 -10.25 -9.58
CA ASN A 346 -7.45 -10.74 -10.84
C ASN A 346 -7.24 -9.60 -11.84
N ILE A 347 -8.21 -8.69 -11.99
CA ILE A 347 -8.12 -7.56 -12.93
C ILE A 347 -6.92 -6.66 -12.61
N ILE A 348 -6.75 -6.29 -11.33
CA ILE A 348 -5.67 -5.39 -10.91
C ILE A 348 -4.30 -6.07 -10.98
N ALA A 349 -4.21 -7.33 -10.58
CA ALA A 349 -2.93 -8.05 -10.60
C ALA A 349 -2.49 -8.36 -12.04
N GLU A 350 -3.41 -8.67 -12.95
CA GLU A 350 -3.09 -8.78 -14.38
C GLU A 350 -2.63 -7.45 -14.97
N TYR A 351 -3.31 -6.35 -14.62
CA TYR A 351 -2.89 -5.00 -14.99
C TYR A 351 -1.48 -4.69 -14.49
N ALA A 352 -1.21 -4.93 -13.21
CA ALA A 352 0.08 -4.68 -12.58
C ALA A 352 1.19 -5.57 -13.16
N MET A 353 0.88 -6.81 -13.54
CA MET A 353 1.82 -7.68 -14.25
C MET A 353 2.21 -7.08 -15.61
N GLU A 354 1.24 -6.59 -16.39
CA GLU A 354 1.47 -6.09 -17.74
C GLU A 354 2.05 -4.66 -17.78
N LYS A 355 1.71 -3.80 -16.81
CA LYS A 355 2.08 -2.37 -16.80
C LYS A 355 3.14 -1.99 -15.80
N CYS A 356 3.24 -2.71 -14.68
CA CYS A 356 4.10 -2.35 -13.57
C CYS A 356 5.20 -3.39 -13.31
N HIS A 357 5.29 -4.44 -14.13
CA HIS A 357 6.26 -5.52 -13.96
C HIS A 357 6.17 -6.18 -12.57
N LEU A 358 4.94 -6.40 -12.07
CA LEU A 358 4.66 -6.91 -10.73
C LEU A 358 5.52 -8.10 -10.31
N ILE A 359 5.67 -9.10 -11.20
CA ILE A 359 6.44 -10.32 -10.92
C ILE A 359 7.91 -9.98 -10.70
N GLU A 360 8.50 -9.16 -11.57
CA GLU A 360 9.89 -8.72 -11.45
C GLU A 360 10.10 -7.92 -10.17
N VAL A 361 9.21 -6.98 -9.85
CA VAL A 361 9.35 -6.14 -8.65
C VAL A 361 9.39 -7.01 -7.40
N ILE A 362 8.41 -7.90 -7.22
CA ILE A 362 8.33 -8.75 -6.03
C ILE A 362 9.51 -9.72 -5.95
N LEU A 363 9.81 -10.45 -7.04
CA LEU A 363 10.92 -11.41 -7.03
C LEU A 363 12.28 -10.75 -6.80
N SER A 364 12.47 -9.53 -7.31
CA SER A 364 13.71 -8.78 -7.10
C SER A 364 13.83 -8.32 -5.64
N CYS A 365 12.76 -7.82 -5.04
CA CYS A 365 12.77 -7.42 -3.64
C CYS A 365 13.03 -8.61 -2.71
N ILE A 366 12.41 -9.76 -2.99
CA ILE A 366 12.71 -11.00 -2.28
C ILE A 366 14.18 -11.37 -2.48
N TRP A 367 14.69 -11.39 -3.72
CA TRP A 367 16.07 -11.75 -4.00
C TRP A 367 17.07 -10.87 -3.24
N HIS A 368 16.94 -9.55 -3.34
CA HIS A 368 17.87 -8.60 -2.71
C HIS A 368 17.84 -8.65 -1.19
N MET A 369 16.73 -9.10 -0.57
CA MET A 369 16.69 -9.36 0.86
C MET A 369 17.60 -10.52 1.28
N PHE A 370 17.75 -11.54 0.44
CA PHE A 370 18.59 -12.72 0.73
C PHE A 370 19.98 -12.66 0.10
N VAL A 371 20.17 -11.82 -0.91
CA VAL A 371 21.42 -11.68 -1.65
C VAL A 371 21.72 -10.18 -1.76
N PRO A 372 22.22 -9.57 -0.67
CA PRO A 372 22.58 -8.16 -0.70
C PRO A 372 23.65 -7.91 -1.76
N SER A 373 23.55 -6.77 -2.44
CA SER A 373 24.54 -6.35 -3.43
C SER A 373 25.89 -6.22 -2.74
N THR A 374 26.83 -7.11 -3.06
CA THR A 374 28.22 -6.95 -2.64
C THR A 374 28.78 -5.74 -3.40
N ASP A 375 28.85 -4.58 -2.75
CA ASP A 375 29.66 -3.47 -3.26
C ASP A 375 31.08 -4.00 -3.45
N GLN A 376 31.51 -4.14 -4.71
CA GLN A 376 32.87 -4.55 -5.04
C GLN A 376 33.93 -3.53 -4.54
N ASP A 377 33.49 -2.36 -4.05
CA ASP A 377 34.33 -1.28 -3.56
C ASP A 377 34.55 -1.27 -2.03
N LYS A 378 33.88 -2.14 -1.25
CA LYS A 378 34.14 -2.31 0.20
C LYS A 378 35.05 -3.51 0.49
N GLN A 379 36.16 -3.63 -0.24
CA GLN A 379 37.14 -4.69 0.00
C GLN A 379 38.09 -4.44 1.19
N ASP A 380 37.95 -3.34 1.90
CA ASP A 380 38.77 -3.05 3.07
C ASP A 380 37.88 -2.59 4.23
N GLU A 381 38.09 -3.23 5.39
CA GLU A 381 37.50 -3.00 6.72
C GLU A 381 36.28 -3.87 7.08
N ASP A 382 36.56 -4.98 7.79
CA ASP A 382 35.71 -5.64 8.79
C ASP A 382 34.18 -5.58 8.56
N VAL A 383 33.68 -6.22 7.49
CA VAL A 383 32.25 -6.56 7.42
C VAL A 383 32.01 -7.70 8.42
N ASP A 384 31.26 -7.44 9.48
CA ASP A 384 30.90 -8.43 10.49
C ASP A 384 30.31 -9.68 9.80
N GLU A 385 30.91 -10.85 10.03
CA GLU A 385 30.43 -12.14 9.49
C GLU A 385 28.96 -12.41 9.89
N ASP A 386 28.50 -11.79 10.98
CA ASP A 386 27.13 -11.87 11.51
C ASP A 386 26.08 -11.10 10.66
N GLU A 387 26.49 -10.21 9.74
CA GLU A 387 25.56 -9.47 8.86
C GLU A 387 25.23 -10.19 7.55
N ASN A 388 26.01 -11.20 7.15
CA ASN A 388 25.79 -11.90 5.89
C ASN A 388 24.82 -13.08 6.08
N ILE A 389 23.61 -12.95 5.52
CA ILE A 389 22.61 -14.03 5.51
C ILE A 389 23.05 -15.28 4.74
N LEU A 390 24.07 -15.19 3.88
CA LEU A 390 24.56 -16.32 3.09
C LEU A 390 25.83 -16.92 3.69
N LYS A 391 25.82 -18.23 3.94
CA LYS A 391 26.99 -19.02 4.33
C LYS A 391 27.37 -20.06 3.28
N VAL A 392 28.61 -20.54 3.34
CA VAL A 392 29.09 -21.58 2.41
C VAL A 392 28.26 -22.86 2.57
N HIS A 393 27.86 -23.45 1.45
CA HIS A 393 27.07 -24.68 1.41
C HIS A 393 27.80 -25.82 2.18
N PRO A 394 27.17 -26.46 3.19
CA PRO A 394 27.83 -27.44 4.05
C PRO A 394 28.44 -28.66 3.33
N LEU A 395 27.93 -28.99 2.14
CA LEU A 395 28.43 -30.08 1.30
C LEU A 395 29.38 -29.62 0.18
N ALA A 396 29.82 -28.36 0.15
CA ALA A 396 30.75 -27.88 -0.87
C ALA A 396 32.11 -28.57 -0.72
N LEU A 397 32.59 -29.21 -1.81
CA LEU A 397 33.91 -29.83 -1.84
C LEU A 397 34.98 -28.74 -2.04
N SER A 398 36.05 -28.79 -1.26
CA SER A 398 37.11 -27.77 -1.20
C SER A 398 38.00 -27.64 -2.45
N SER A 399 37.68 -28.34 -3.54
CA SER A 399 38.49 -28.37 -4.75
C SER A 399 37.60 -28.21 -5.97
N GLU A 400 37.72 -27.05 -6.62
CA GLU A 400 37.17 -26.66 -7.92
C GLU A 400 35.72 -26.09 -7.91
N SER A 401 35.65 -24.76 -7.85
CA SER A 401 34.60 -23.91 -8.43
C SER A 401 33.13 -24.13 -8.01
N SER A 402 32.83 -24.39 -6.74
CA SER A 402 31.49 -24.08 -6.23
C SER A 402 31.54 -23.23 -4.96
N THR A 403 31.52 -21.91 -5.15
CA THR A 403 31.05 -20.91 -4.19
C THR A 403 29.53 -21.06 -3.99
N ALA A 404 29.05 -22.28 -3.79
CA ALA A 404 27.64 -22.53 -3.52
C ALA A 404 27.36 -21.98 -2.13
N MET A 405 26.42 -21.03 -2.05
CA MET A 405 26.01 -20.39 -0.81
C MET A 405 24.60 -20.83 -0.47
N VAL A 406 24.31 -20.94 0.83
CA VAL A 406 22.99 -21.24 1.37
C VAL A 406 22.63 -20.21 2.43
N VAL A 407 21.33 -20.05 2.67
CA VAL A 407 20.83 -19.18 3.74
C VAL A 407 21.28 -19.72 5.10
N ASP A 408 21.77 -18.82 5.94
CA ASP A 408 21.95 -19.10 7.35
C ASP A 408 20.61 -19.00 8.09
N VAL A 409 20.14 -20.13 8.59
CA VAL A 409 18.84 -20.25 9.28
C VAL A 409 18.83 -19.59 10.65
N ASP A 410 20.01 -19.31 11.22
CA ASP A 410 20.14 -18.58 12.49
C ASP A 410 20.22 -17.06 12.29
N HIS A 411 20.27 -16.59 11.04
CA HIS A 411 20.31 -15.17 10.72
C HIS A 411 19.04 -14.44 11.17
N ARG A 412 19.17 -13.19 11.64
CA ARG A 412 18.07 -12.40 12.21
C ARG A 412 16.85 -12.27 11.29
N LEU A 413 17.07 -12.15 9.98
CA LEU A 413 16.00 -12.01 8.98
C LEU A 413 15.08 -13.24 8.99
N ILE A 414 15.65 -14.41 9.24
CA ILE A 414 14.92 -15.66 9.39
C ILE A 414 14.24 -15.73 10.75
N VAL A 415 14.99 -15.54 11.83
CA VAL A 415 14.50 -15.69 13.20
C VAL A 415 13.36 -14.71 13.51
N LYS A 416 13.45 -13.48 13.01
CA LYS A 416 12.41 -12.44 13.16
C LYS A 416 11.32 -12.50 12.08
N ASN A 417 11.39 -13.45 11.15
CA ASN A 417 10.43 -13.62 10.05
C ASN A 417 10.21 -12.37 9.18
N VAL A 418 11.30 -11.63 8.90
CA VAL A 418 11.26 -10.32 8.21
C VAL A 418 10.83 -10.46 6.74
N TYR A 419 11.15 -11.60 6.12
CA TYR A 419 10.86 -11.89 4.71
C TYR A 419 9.38 -12.20 4.43
N TRP A 420 8.60 -12.52 5.46
CA TRP A 420 7.24 -13.02 5.32
C TRP A 420 6.30 -12.13 4.50
N PRO A 421 6.31 -10.78 4.62
CA PRO A 421 5.40 -9.94 3.84
C PRO A 421 5.59 -10.08 2.33
N LEU A 422 6.85 -10.04 1.88
CA LEU A 422 7.20 -10.15 0.46
C LEU A 422 6.82 -11.53 -0.09
N LEU A 423 7.08 -12.57 0.70
CA LEU A 423 6.70 -13.93 0.33
C LEU A 423 5.18 -14.12 0.30
N SER A 424 4.47 -13.54 1.26
CA SER A 424 3.01 -13.52 1.30
C SER A 424 2.44 -12.88 0.04
N ASP A 425 3.03 -11.77 -0.42
CA ASP A 425 2.62 -11.10 -1.66
C ASP A 425 2.87 -11.98 -2.89
N PHE A 426 4.06 -12.60 -2.98
CA PHE A 426 4.39 -13.54 -4.04
C PHE A 426 3.39 -14.72 -4.08
N VAL A 427 3.09 -15.31 -2.93
CA VAL A 427 2.12 -16.40 -2.83
C VAL A 427 0.70 -15.94 -3.15
N ASN A 428 0.32 -14.72 -2.77
CA ASN A 428 -0.99 -14.16 -3.08
C ASN A 428 -1.18 -13.99 -4.59
N ILE A 429 -0.16 -13.51 -5.33
CA ILE A 429 -0.26 -13.40 -6.80
C ILE A 429 -0.26 -14.76 -7.48
N LEU A 430 0.42 -15.77 -6.92
CA LEU A 430 0.37 -17.15 -7.42
C LEU A 430 -1.00 -17.83 -7.24
N SER A 431 -1.88 -17.29 -6.39
CA SER A 431 -3.26 -17.75 -6.31
C SER A 431 -4.04 -17.54 -7.61
N GLN A 432 -3.53 -16.69 -8.52
CA GLN A 432 -4.12 -16.40 -9.80
C GLN A 432 -3.52 -17.28 -10.90
N GLU A 433 -4.41 -17.96 -11.64
CA GLU A 433 -4.02 -18.91 -12.69
C GLU A 433 -3.13 -18.27 -13.78
N LYS A 434 -3.54 -17.10 -14.33
CA LYS A 434 -2.80 -16.43 -15.40
C LYS A 434 -1.37 -16.03 -14.98
N ILE A 435 -1.20 -15.54 -13.76
CA ILE A 435 0.12 -15.16 -13.22
C ILE A 435 0.99 -16.40 -13.01
N ALA A 436 0.43 -17.45 -12.41
CA ALA A 436 1.14 -18.70 -12.19
C ALA A 436 1.63 -19.32 -13.51
N PHE A 437 0.79 -19.37 -14.54
CA PHE A 437 1.21 -19.83 -15.87
C PHE A 437 2.24 -18.92 -16.52
N THR A 438 2.09 -17.59 -16.38
CA THR A 438 3.08 -16.65 -16.91
C THR A 438 4.47 -16.88 -16.32
N ILE A 439 4.56 -17.20 -15.01
CA ILE A 439 5.83 -17.54 -14.36
C ILE A 439 6.40 -18.87 -14.88
N LEU A 440 5.55 -19.89 -15.08
CA LEU A 440 5.98 -21.21 -15.56
C LEU A 440 6.40 -21.21 -17.04
N GLU A 441 5.73 -20.42 -17.88
CA GLU A 441 6.00 -20.33 -19.33
C GLU A 441 7.18 -19.41 -19.64
N ASN A 442 7.39 -18.36 -18.83
CA ASN A 442 8.49 -17.44 -19.02
C ASN A 442 9.78 -17.99 -18.38
N GLN A 443 10.70 -18.45 -19.24
CA GLN A 443 11.99 -19.01 -18.82
C GLN A 443 12.79 -18.09 -17.88
N LYS A 444 12.65 -16.76 -18.01
CA LYS A 444 13.32 -15.78 -17.15
C LYS A 444 12.82 -15.86 -15.70
N TYR A 445 11.50 -15.78 -15.50
CA TYR A 445 10.90 -15.84 -14.16
C TYR A 445 11.07 -17.22 -13.54
N PHE A 446 10.89 -18.27 -14.33
CA PHE A 446 11.07 -19.63 -13.88
C PHE A 446 12.52 -19.89 -13.41
N ASN A 447 13.52 -19.46 -14.18
CA ASN A 447 14.92 -19.59 -13.78
C ASN A 447 15.27 -18.75 -12.55
N LEU A 448 14.73 -17.52 -12.44
CA LEU A 448 14.93 -16.69 -11.25
C LEU A 448 14.36 -17.36 -10.01
N TRP A 449 13.14 -17.91 -10.10
CA TRP A 449 12.51 -18.67 -9.04
C TRP A 449 13.34 -19.90 -8.66
N LEU A 450 13.77 -20.71 -9.64
CA LEU A 450 14.62 -21.88 -9.37
C LEU A 450 15.94 -21.49 -8.71
N ARG A 451 16.59 -20.41 -9.17
CA ARG A 451 17.82 -19.91 -8.57
C ARG A 451 17.59 -19.45 -7.13
N PHE A 452 16.48 -18.77 -6.86
CA PHE A 452 16.09 -18.40 -5.49
C PHE A 452 15.91 -19.64 -4.61
N LEU A 453 15.22 -20.69 -5.11
CA LEU A 453 15.06 -21.96 -4.39
C LEU A 453 16.39 -22.63 -4.03
N THR A 454 17.45 -22.46 -4.85
CA THR A 454 18.76 -23.06 -4.55
C THR A 454 19.38 -22.54 -3.25
N LEU A 455 19.06 -21.32 -2.82
CA LEU A 455 19.58 -20.73 -1.58
C LEU A 455 19.13 -21.51 -0.33
N PHE A 456 18.03 -22.25 -0.42
CA PHE A 456 17.42 -22.99 0.69
C PHE A 456 17.72 -24.49 0.64
N GLN A 457 18.33 -24.99 -0.44
CA GLN A 457 18.68 -26.41 -0.56
C GLN A 457 19.91 -26.72 0.27
N GLY A 458 19.75 -27.52 1.33
CA GLY A 458 20.86 -27.88 2.22
C GLY A 458 21.23 -26.81 3.26
N MET A 459 20.33 -25.87 3.56
CA MET A 459 20.57 -24.75 4.50
C MET A 459 20.81 -25.17 5.97
N ASN A 460 20.37 -26.36 6.39
CA ASN A 460 20.50 -26.84 7.77
C ASN A 460 20.85 -28.34 7.84
N VAL A 461 22.04 -28.72 7.37
CA VAL A 461 22.52 -30.10 7.44
C VAL A 461 22.95 -30.44 8.87
N ASN A 462 22.24 -31.37 9.51
CA ASN A 462 22.56 -31.83 10.86
C ASN A 462 23.58 -32.98 10.86
N GLU A 463 24.60 -32.88 11.71
CA GLU A 463 25.53 -33.96 11.96
C GLU A 463 25.02 -34.92 13.05
N ARG A 464 25.06 -36.22 12.77
CA ARG A 464 24.62 -37.24 13.72
C ARG A 464 25.71 -37.53 14.76
N ILE A 465 25.47 -37.15 16.01
CA ILE A 465 26.34 -37.51 17.15
C ILE A 465 26.01 -38.93 17.64
N LEU A 466 27.00 -39.81 17.68
CA LEU A 466 26.83 -41.24 18.03
C LEU A 466 27.29 -41.61 19.45
N THR A 467 28.14 -40.80 20.05
CA THR A 467 28.91 -41.20 21.25
C THR A 467 28.64 -40.34 22.49
N GLN A 468 28.11 -39.13 22.33
CA GLN A 468 27.84 -38.20 23.43
C GLN A 468 26.34 -37.85 23.45
N HIS A 469 25.82 -37.61 24.66
CA HIS A 469 24.47 -37.10 24.83
C HIS A 469 24.44 -35.63 24.43
N VAL A 470 23.49 -35.25 23.59
CA VAL A 470 23.23 -33.85 23.22
C VAL A 470 22.29 -33.27 24.26
N GLU A 471 22.80 -32.40 25.13
CA GLU A 471 22.02 -31.80 26.23
C GLU A 471 21.02 -30.74 25.74
N PHE A 472 21.34 -30.06 24.63
CA PHE A 472 20.53 -28.99 24.03
C PHE A 472 20.49 -29.13 22.51
N GLU A 473 19.30 -29.22 21.94
CA GLU A 473 19.10 -29.16 20.49
C GLU A 473 18.89 -27.70 20.05
N PRO A 474 19.60 -27.22 19.01
CA PRO A 474 19.39 -25.88 18.46
C PRO A 474 17.96 -25.71 17.93
N GLN A 475 17.42 -24.49 18.01
CA GLN A 475 16.10 -24.18 17.44
C GLN A 475 16.11 -24.03 15.90
N ALA A 476 17.31 -24.02 15.29
CA ALA A 476 17.55 -23.88 13.84
C ALA A 476 16.68 -24.79 12.95
N TYR A 477 16.34 -26.01 13.41
CA TYR A 477 15.48 -26.92 12.65
C TYR A 477 14.06 -26.39 12.45
N MET A 478 13.52 -25.62 13.42
CA MET A 478 12.18 -25.04 13.31
C MET A 478 12.16 -23.96 12.24
N TYR A 479 13.19 -23.12 12.20
CA TYR A 479 13.32 -22.08 11.17
C TYR A 479 13.51 -22.70 9.78
N ALA A 480 14.40 -23.69 9.66
CA ALA A 480 14.61 -24.41 8.40
C ALA A 480 13.31 -25.05 7.87
N PHE A 481 12.55 -25.73 8.74
CA PHE A 481 11.27 -26.34 8.36
C PHE A 481 10.23 -25.28 7.97
N THR A 482 10.15 -24.17 8.70
CA THR A 482 9.20 -23.08 8.43
C THR A 482 9.48 -22.45 7.06
N ILE A 483 10.74 -22.12 6.78
CA ILE A 483 11.16 -21.60 5.48
C ILE A 483 10.82 -22.58 4.35
N GLU A 484 11.13 -23.87 4.51
CA GLU A 484 10.83 -24.87 3.48
C GLU A 484 9.33 -24.94 3.19
N LEU A 485 8.49 -24.86 4.24
CA LEU A 485 7.05 -24.83 4.10
C LEU A 485 6.57 -23.56 3.40
N GLU A 486 7.03 -22.39 3.84
CA GLU A 486 6.55 -21.09 3.38
C GLU A 486 7.07 -20.72 1.98
N ILE A 487 8.37 -20.87 1.75
CA ILE A 487 9.01 -20.49 0.47
C ILE A 487 8.78 -21.56 -0.59
N ASN A 488 9.08 -22.82 -0.28
CA ASN A 488 9.06 -23.87 -1.30
C ASN A 488 7.65 -24.44 -1.44
N ALA A 489 7.11 -25.01 -0.36
CA ALA A 489 5.90 -25.81 -0.47
C ALA A 489 4.68 -24.97 -0.87
N MET A 490 4.44 -23.80 -0.25
CA MET A 490 3.27 -22.98 -0.56
C MET A 490 3.21 -22.54 -2.03
N ALA A 491 4.30 -22.00 -2.57
CA ALA A 491 4.38 -21.62 -3.98
C ALA A 491 4.15 -22.82 -4.92
N MET A 492 4.78 -23.97 -4.61
CA MET A 492 4.61 -25.20 -5.39
C MET A 492 3.17 -25.74 -5.33
N TRP A 493 2.50 -25.63 -4.19
CA TRP A 493 1.09 -26.03 -4.06
C TRP A 493 0.20 -25.22 -4.99
N TYR A 494 0.42 -23.91 -5.12
CA TYR A 494 -0.34 -23.08 -6.06
C TYR A 494 -0.09 -23.49 -7.51
N PHE A 495 1.17 -23.63 -7.94
CA PHE A 495 1.50 -24.12 -9.29
C PHE A 495 0.83 -25.47 -9.59
N VAL A 496 0.96 -26.44 -8.69
CA VAL A 496 0.34 -27.77 -8.86
C VAL A 496 -1.18 -27.70 -8.85
N SER A 497 -1.78 -26.81 -8.05
CA SER A 497 -3.24 -26.69 -7.96
C SER A 497 -3.86 -26.22 -9.28
N HIS A 498 -3.25 -25.23 -9.93
CA HIS A 498 -3.68 -24.72 -11.24
C HIS A 498 -3.51 -25.76 -12.34
N LEU A 499 -2.43 -26.56 -12.29
CA LEU A 499 -2.19 -27.66 -13.23
C LEU A 499 -3.18 -28.82 -13.11
N LYS A 500 -3.86 -28.98 -11.97
CA LYS A 500 -4.86 -30.04 -11.76
C LYS A 500 -6.29 -29.63 -12.14
N GLN A 501 -6.52 -28.34 -12.32
CA GLN A 501 -7.83 -27.79 -12.68
C GLN A 501 -8.03 -27.73 -14.21
N ASN A 502 -6.94 -27.86 -14.96
CA ASN A 502 -6.91 -28.14 -16.41
C ASN A 502 -6.76 -29.64 -16.66
#